data_AF-A0A2I4AKX4-F1
#
_entry.id   AF-A0A2I4AKX4-F1
#
_cell.length_a   1.000
_cell.length_b   1.000
_cell.length_c   1.000
_cell.angle_alpha   90.00
_cell.angle_beta   90.00
_cell.angle_gamma   90.00
#
_symmetry.space_group_name_H-M   'P 1'
#
loop_
_entity.id
_entity.type
_entity.pdbx_description
1 polymer ?
#
loop_
_entity_poly.entity_id
_entity_poly.type
_entity_poly.pdbx_seq_one_letter_code
_entity_poly.pdbx_strand_id
1 'polypeptide(L)'
;MNMAKSGRRVSSFLEDLSRKLKPLGEEENSEILKDLLKLRAQKSSLLGFSTHADFVLEMNMAKSGRRVSSFLEDLSRKLKPLGEEERAVLLRLKEKECEKRGVEFDRKLHAWDTRYFMTQVEETQYAVDQNLLKEYFPMEVVTQGLLDIYQDLLGLSFQLVDGAEVWHQDVTLYCVKDRSSSQVVGQFYLDLYPR
;
A
#
# COMPACT_ATOMS: atom_id res chain seq x y z
N MET A 1 -22.41 7.04 -0.68
CA MET A 1 -23.71 6.73 -1.32
C MET A 1 -24.19 5.38 -0.80
N ASN A 2 -25.29 5.39 -0.05
CA ASN A 2 -25.81 4.26 0.76
C ASN A 2 -26.12 3.00 -0.08
N MET A 3 -25.28 1.98 0.02
CA MET A 3 -25.36 0.68 -0.67
C MET A 3 -26.46 -0.27 -0.11
N ALA A 4 -27.30 0.21 0.80
CA ALA A 4 -28.29 -0.62 1.49
C ALA A 4 -29.56 -0.97 0.67
N LYS A 5 -29.70 -0.49 -0.58
CA LYS A 5 -30.97 -0.60 -1.34
C LYS A 5 -30.92 -1.37 -2.67
N SER A 6 -29.78 -1.95 -3.06
CA SER A 6 -29.71 -2.80 -4.26
C SER A 6 -29.51 -4.25 -3.81
N GLY A 7 -30.50 -5.12 -4.02
CA GLY A 7 -30.50 -6.54 -3.65
C GLY A 7 -29.47 -7.45 -4.33
N ARG A 8 -28.28 -6.92 -4.68
CA ARG A 8 -27.12 -7.75 -5.05
C ARG A 8 -26.46 -8.25 -3.77
N ARG A 9 -26.02 -9.52 -3.75
CA ARG A 9 -25.20 -10.04 -2.65
C ARG A 9 -23.94 -9.18 -2.56
N VAL A 10 -23.57 -8.70 -1.38
CA VAL A 10 -22.31 -7.95 -1.18
C VAL A 10 -21.13 -8.77 -1.69
N SER A 11 -21.11 -10.08 -1.42
CA SER A 11 -20.10 -10.98 -1.97
C SER A 11 -20.10 -11.04 -3.50
N SER A 12 -21.26 -11.00 -4.19
CA SER A 12 -21.28 -11.03 -5.66
C SER A 12 -20.81 -9.70 -6.26
N PHE A 13 -21.09 -8.58 -5.60
CA PHE A 13 -20.57 -7.28 -6.02
C PHE A 13 -19.05 -7.16 -5.82
N LEU A 14 -18.54 -7.65 -4.67
CA LEU A 14 -17.10 -7.69 -4.40
C LEU A 14 -16.36 -8.62 -5.37
N GLU A 15 -16.95 -9.76 -5.70
CA GLU A 15 -16.44 -10.67 -6.73
C GLU A 15 -16.40 -9.99 -8.10
N ASP A 16 -17.50 -9.34 -8.53
CA ASP A 16 -17.54 -8.59 -9.79
C ASP A 16 -16.49 -7.47 -9.84
N LEU A 17 -16.31 -6.74 -8.74
CA LEU A 17 -15.30 -5.68 -8.64
C LEU A 17 -13.89 -6.25 -8.71
N SER A 18 -13.62 -7.34 -7.99
CA SER A 18 -12.34 -8.04 -8.01
C SER A 18 -12.01 -8.57 -9.41
N ARG A 19 -13.01 -9.04 -10.17
CA ARG A 19 -12.83 -9.49 -11.56
C ARG A 19 -12.61 -8.32 -12.52
N LYS A 20 -13.27 -7.18 -12.30
CA LYS A 20 -13.10 -5.96 -13.11
C LYS A 20 -11.77 -5.27 -12.88
N LEU A 21 -11.17 -5.41 -11.70
CA LEU A 21 -9.80 -5.01 -11.40
C LEU A 21 -8.74 -5.91 -12.07
N LYS A 22 -9.07 -6.51 -13.23
CA LYS A 22 -8.16 -7.37 -14.01
C LYS A 22 -6.80 -6.66 -14.14
N PRO A 23 -5.67 -7.33 -13.84
CA PRO A 23 -4.37 -6.71 -13.99
C PRO A 23 -4.20 -6.24 -15.45
N LEU A 24 -3.85 -4.96 -15.63
CA LEU A 24 -3.64 -4.39 -16.97
C LEU A 24 -2.54 -5.16 -17.71
N GLY A 25 -2.81 -5.57 -18.95
CA GLY A 25 -1.85 -6.22 -19.83
C GLY A 25 -1.42 -7.62 -19.38
N GLU A 26 -2.29 -8.40 -18.74
CA GLU A 26 -1.98 -9.73 -18.21
C GLU A 26 -1.32 -10.68 -19.22
N GLU A 27 -1.84 -10.73 -20.45
CA GLU A 27 -1.33 -11.63 -21.49
C GLU A 27 0.02 -11.16 -22.03
N GLU A 28 0.15 -9.87 -22.37
CA GLU A 28 1.39 -9.29 -22.88
C GLU A 28 2.50 -9.33 -21.82
N ASN A 29 2.18 -8.99 -20.58
CA ASN A 29 3.14 -8.99 -19.49
C ASN A 29 3.60 -10.40 -19.13
N SER A 30 2.76 -11.42 -19.31
CA SER A 30 3.13 -12.81 -19.02
C SER A 30 4.25 -13.32 -19.92
N GLU A 31 4.18 -13.04 -21.23
CA GLU A 31 5.24 -13.43 -22.17
C GLU A 31 6.52 -12.61 -21.95
N ILE A 32 6.38 -11.29 -21.77
CA ILE A 32 7.51 -10.42 -21.43
C ILE A 32 8.21 -10.90 -20.15
N LEU A 33 7.45 -11.28 -19.12
CA LEU A 33 8.00 -11.76 -17.86
C LEU A 33 8.79 -13.07 -18.03
N LYS A 34 8.28 -14.02 -18.83
CA LYS A 34 8.99 -15.28 -19.10
C LYS A 34 10.35 -15.03 -19.72
N ASP A 35 10.41 -14.17 -20.73
CA ASP A 35 11.66 -13.86 -21.42
C ASP A 35 12.59 -13.02 -20.55
N LEU A 36 12.04 -12.08 -19.78
CA LEU A 36 12.79 -11.31 -18.80
C LEU A 36 13.49 -12.20 -17.75
N LEU A 37 12.80 -13.23 -17.24
CA LEU A 37 13.37 -14.18 -16.29
C LEU A 37 14.53 -14.99 -16.90
N LYS A 38 14.38 -15.48 -18.13
CA LYS A 38 15.45 -16.19 -18.86
C LYS A 38 16.67 -15.29 -19.06
N LEU A 39 16.45 -14.08 -19.56
CA LEU A 39 17.52 -13.11 -19.83
C LEU A 39 18.24 -12.68 -18.55
N ARG A 40 17.49 -12.47 -17.46
CA ARG A 40 18.06 -12.16 -16.13
C ARG A 40 18.94 -13.29 -15.60
N ALA A 41 18.49 -14.55 -15.73
CA ALA A 41 19.27 -15.72 -15.33
C ALA A 41 20.57 -15.84 -16.15
N GLN A 42 20.46 -15.72 -17.48
CA GLN A 42 21.63 -15.74 -18.37
C GLN A 42 22.63 -14.64 -18.03
N LYS A 43 22.15 -13.40 -17.85
CA LYS A 43 22.99 -12.26 -17.45
C LYS A 43 23.72 -12.53 -16.13
N SER A 44 23.03 -13.03 -15.11
CA SER A 44 23.67 -13.34 -13.82
C SER A 44 24.73 -14.42 -13.94
N SER A 45 24.47 -15.48 -14.71
CA SER A 45 25.44 -16.56 -14.92
C SER A 45 26.68 -16.09 -15.66
N LEU A 46 26.53 -15.21 -16.67
CA LEU A 46 27.67 -14.60 -17.37
C LEU A 46 28.53 -13.72 -16.47
N LEU A 47 27.93 -13.10 -15.45
CA LEU A 47 28.63 -12.27 -14.46
C LEU A 47 29.16 -13.08 -13.26
N GLY A 48 29.06 -14.41 -13.28
CA GLY A 48 29.60 -15.29 -12.24
C GLY A 48 28.67 -15.54 -11.05
N PHE A 49 27.39 -15.13 -11.12
CA PHE A 49 26.40 -15.34 -10.07
C PHE A 49 25.53 -16.56 -10.34
N SER A 50 25.15 -17.27 -9.27
CA SER A 50 24.25 -18.43 -9.33
C SER A 50 22.84 -18.07 -9.76
N THR A 51 22.34 -16.92 -9.30
CA THR A 51 20.98 -16.46 -9.60
C THR A 51 20.96 -14.95 -9.81
N HIS A 52 19.92 -14.47 -10.49
CA HIS A 52 19.68 -13.03 -10.59
C HIS A 52 19.45 -12.38 -9.22
N ALA A 53 18.84 -13.11 -8.27
CA ALA A 53 18.64 -12.62 -6.92
C ALA A 53 19.97 -12.37 -6.20
N ASP A 54 20.94 -13.29 -6.31
CA ASP A 54 22.27 -13.10 -5.71
C ASP A 54 23.02 -11.93 -6.37
N PHE A 55 22.90 -11.79 -7.69
CA PHE A 55 23.47 -10.65 -8.43
C PHE A 55 22.93 -9.29 -7.94
N VAL A 56 21.61 -9.17 -7.74
CA VAL A 56 21.01 -7.92 -7.25
C VAL A 56 21.39 -7.68 -5.79
N LEU A 57 21.29 -8.72 -4.95
CA LEU A 57 21.40 -8.58 -3.50
C LEU A 57 22.83 -8.35 -3.00
N GLU A 58 23.85 -8.56 -3.81
CA GLU A 58 25.25 -8.25 -3.47
C GLU A 58 25.41 -6.80 -2.97
N MET A 59 24.75 -5.85 -3.64
CA MET A 59 24.78 -4.43 -3.30
C MET A 59 23.80 -4.06 -2.18
N ASN A 60 22.81 -4.89 -1.88
CA ASN A 60 21.87 -4.66 -0.81
C ASN A 60 22.44 -5.07 0.57
N MET A 61 21.78 -4.63 1.64
CA MET A 61 22.11 -5.06 3.01
C MET A 61 21.92 -6.57 3.22
N ALA A 62 20.99 -7.20 2.50
CA ALA A 62 20.67 -8.62 2.65
C ALA A 62 21.77 -9.55 2.10
N LYS A 63 22.59 -9.10 1.14
CA LYS A 63 23.76 -9.81 0.57
C LYS A 63 23.52 -11.09 -0.21
N SER A 64 22.46 -11.86 0.04
CA SER A 64 22.18 -13.10 -0.72
C SER A 64 20.72 -13.48 -0.73
N GLY A 65 20.31 -14.23 -1.78
CA GLY A 65 18.95 -14.73 -1.91
C GLY A 65 18.56 -15.66 -0.75
N ARG A 66 19.50 -16.51 -0.30
CA ARG A 66 19.27 -17.43 0.83
C ARG A 66 18.91 -16.71 2.12
N ARG A 67 19.58 -15.58 2.42
CA ARG A 67 19.28 -14.80 3.63
C ARG A 67 17.86 -14.22 3.58
N VAL A 68 17.44 -13.75 2.41
CA VAL A 68 16.07 -13.25 2.18
C VAL A 68 15.06 -14.38 2.36
N SER A 69 15.27 -15.56 1.75
CA SER A 69 14.38 -16.71 1.91
C SER A 69 14.21 -17.13 3.38
N SER A 70 15.33 -17.28 4.11
CA SER A 70 15.29 -17.63 5.54
C SER A 70 14.55 -16.59 6.36
N PHE A 71 14.78 -15.29 6.09
CA PHE A 71 14.10 -14.21 6.79
C PHE A 71 12.58 -14.25 6.56
N LEU A 72 12.13 -14.46 5.32
CA LEU A 72 10.71 -14.53 4.99
C LEU A 72 10.05 -15.79 5.58
N GLU A 73 10.73 -16.93 5.56
CA GLU A 73 10.25 -18.18 6.17
C GLU A 73 10.11 -18.06 7.69
N ASP A 74 11.09 -17.46 8.37
CA ASP A 74 11.05 -17.25 9.80
C ASP A 74 9.96 -16.24 10.20
N LEU A 75 9.79 -15.17 9.42
CA LEU A 75 8.72 -14.19 9.63
C LEU A 75 7.34 -14.84 9.43
N SER A 76 7.16 -15.61 8.35
CA SER A 76 5.93 -16.35 8.07
C SER A 76 5.59 -17.31 9.22
N ARG A 77 6.58 -18.05 9.73
CA ARG A 77 6.38 -18.96 10.87
C ARG A 77 5.92 -18.24 12.13
N LYS A 78 6.47 -17.07 12.43
CA LYS A 78 6.11 -16.25 13.60
C LYS A 78 4.72 -15.62 13.46
N LEU A 79 4.34 -15.21 12.25
CA LEU A 79 3.04 -14.57 11.99
C LEU A 79 1.90 -15.58 11.77
N LYS A 80 2.20 -16.84 11.45
CA LYS A 80 1.20 -17.89 11.22
C LYS A 80 0.13 -18.01 12.32
N PRO A 81 0.46 -18.08 13.63
CA PRO A 81 -0.59 -18.19 14.66
C PRO A 81 -1.52 -16.98 14.67
N LEU A 82 -0.97 -15.77 14.57
CA LEU A 82 -1.76 -14.54 14.48
C LEU A 82 -2.67 -14.52 13.24
N GLY A 83 -2.14 -14.94 12.09
CA GLY A 83 -2.92 -15.03 10.85
C GLY A 83 -4.05 -16.07 10.91
N GLU A 84 -3.88 -17.17 11.65
CA GLU A 84 -4.94 -18.15 11.90
C GLU A 84 -6.04 -17.58 12.80
N GLU A 85 -5.68 -16.82 13.84
CA GLU A 85 -6.62 -16.10 14.71
C GLU A 85 -7.41 -15.04 13.94
N GLU A 86 -6.73 -14.17 13.18
CA GLU A 86 -7.36 -13.15 12.35
C GLU A 86 -8.30 -13.78 11.31
N ARG A 87 -7.86 -14.85 10.63
CA ARG A 87 -8.70 -15.57 9.68
C ARG A 87 -9.96 -16.15 10.33
N ALA A 88 -9.85 -16.68 11.54
CA ALA A 88 -10.99 -17.19 12.29
C ALA A 88 -11.99 -16.07 12.64
N VAL A 89 -11.49 -14.88 13.01
CA VAL A 89 -12.32 -13.68 13.24
C VAL A 89 -13.06 -13.29 11.96
N LEU A 90 -12.36 -13.19 10.82
CA LEU A 90 -12.97 -12.82 9.54
C LEU A 90 -14.05 -13.83 9.11
N LEU A 91 -13.80 -15.13 9.29
CA LEU A 91 -14.78 -16.18 8.99
C LEU A 91 -16.04 -16.06 9.88
N ARG A 92 -15.90 -15.78 11.18
CA ARG A 92 -17.04 -15.56 12.08
C ARG A 92 -17.85 -14.32 11.69
N LEU A 93 -17.18 -13.25 11.26
CA LEU A 93 -17.88 -12.05 10.76
C LEU A 93 -18.64 -12.35 9.47
N LYS A 94 -18.03 -13.11 8.55
CA LYS A 94 -18.70 -13.55 7.33
C LYS A 94 -19.93 -14.41 7.63
N GLU A 95 -19.83 -15.37 8.55
CA GLU A 95 -20.96 -16.19 8.98
C GLU A 95 -22.12 -15.36 9.52
N LYS A 96 -21.85 -14.45 10.46
CA LYS A 96 -22.86 -13.53 11.02
C LYS A 96 -23.50 -12.64 9.96
N GLU A 97 -22.72 -12.13 9.01
CA GLU A 97 -23.24 -11.30 7.93
C GLU A 97 -24.11 -12.11 6.95
N CYS A 98 -23.71 -13.34 6.65
CA CYS A 98 -24.48 -14.27 5.85
C CYS A 98 -25.84 -14.59 6.50
N GLU A 99 -25.85 -14.89 7.80
CA GLU A 99 -27.07 -15.13 8.58
C GLU A 99 -28.01 -13.93 8.56
N LYS A 100 -27.50 -12.72 8.83
CA LYS A 100 -28.28 -11.47 8.82
C LYS A 100 -28.93 -11.19 7.46
N ARG A 101 -28.25 -11.56 6.37
CA ARG A 101 -28.72 -11.32 5.00
C ARG A 101 -29.50 -12.49 4.40
N GLY A 102 -29.63 -13.60 5.11
CA GLY A 102 -30.28 -14.82 4.61
C GLY A 102 -29.56 -15.42 3.39
N VAL A 103 -28.23 -15.29 3.32
CA VAL A 103 -27.42 -15.87 2.24
C VAL A 103 -26.63 -17.07 2.74
N GLU A 104 -26.38 -18.04 1.86
CA GLU A 104 -25.62 -19.24 2.20
C GLU A 104 -24.18 -18.91 2.58
N PHE A 105 -23.70 -19.52 3.66
CA PHE A 105 -22.32 -19.40 4.11
C PHE A 105 -21.48 -20.57 3.59
N ASP A 106 -20.57 -20.29 2.67
CA ASP A 106 -19.69 -21.26 2.01
C ASP A 106 -18.48 -21.72 2.85
N ARG A 107 -18.36 -21.23 4.09
CA ARG A 107 -17.27 -21.53 5.05
C ARG A 107 -15.86 -21.25 4.52
N LYS A 108 -15.74 -20.40 3.49
CA LYS A 108 -14.46 -20.01 2.89
C LYS A 108 -14.29 -18.51 2.97
N LEU A 109 -13.05 -18.06 3.06
CA LEU A 109 -12.71 -16.64 2.90
C LEU A 109 -12.12 -16.48 1.50
N HIS A 110 -12.82 -15.77 0.61
CA HIS A 110 -12.32 -15.49 -0.72
C HIS A 110 -11.46 -14.23 -0.74
N ALA A 111 -10.65 -14.05 -1.79
CA ALA A 111 -9.77 -12.89 -1.90
C ALA A 111 -10.51 -11.55 -1.83
N TRP A 112 -11.73 -11.48 -2.37
CA TRP A 112 -12.57 -10.28 -2.35
C TRP A 112 -13.27 -10.03 -1.00
N ASP A 113 -13.35 -11.04 -0.13
CA ASP A 113 -13.96 -10.92 1.20
C ASP A 113 -13.01 -10.23 2.19
N THR A 114 -11.71 -10.47 2.05
CA THR A 114 -10.68 -10.07 3.04
C THR A 114 -10.74 -8.58 3.39
N ARG A 115 -10.67 -7.68 2.39
CA ARG A 115 -10.65 -6.22 2.64
C ARG A 115 -11.95 -5.72 3.28
N TYR A 116 -13.08 -6.30 2.89
CA TYR A 116 -14.38 -5.93 3.43
C TYR A 116 -14.48 -6.29 4.92
N PHE A 117 -14.17 -7.54 5.28
CA PHE A 117 -14.24 -7.98 6.66
C PHE A 117 -13.13 -7.40 7.54
N MET A 118 -11.94 -7.09 7.00
CA MET A 118 -10.91 -6.34 7.73
C MET A 118 -11.40 -4.95 8.12
N THR A 119 -12.08 -4.24 7.21
CA THR A 119 -12.68 -2.93 7.53
C THR A 119 -13.75 -3.07 8.63
N GLN A 120 -14.57 -4.12 8.57
CA GLN A 120 -15.53 -4.41 9.65
C GLN A 120 -14.86 -4.73 10.99
N VAL A 121 -13.70 -5.39 11.00
CA VAL A 121 -12.93 -5.61 12.23
C VAL A 121 -12.47 -4.27 12.81
N GLU A 122 -11.93 -3.36 11.99
CA GLU A 122 -11.54 -2.02 12.41
C GLU A 122 -12.71 -1.24 13.01
N GLU A 123 -13.86 -1.24 12.33
CA GLU A 123 -15.07 -0.54 12.78
C GLU A 123 -15.65 -1.15 14.07
N THR A 124 -15.70 -2.48 14.18
CA THR A 124 -16.41 -3.15 15.29
C THR A 124 -15.56 -3.43 16.51
N GLN A 125 -14.26 -3.71 16.35
CA GLN A 125 -13.37 -4.01 17.48
C GLN A 125 -12.61 -2.79 17.97
N TYR A 126 -12.27 -1.87 17.07
CA TYR A 126 -11.48 -0.68 17.42
C TYR A 126 -12.31 0.61 17.41
N ALA A 127 -13.59 0.54 17.02
CA ALA A 127 -14.51 1.67 16.96
C ALA A 127 -13.99 2.85 16.11
N VAL A 128 -13.17 2.55 15.11
CA VAL A 128 -12.60 3.56 14.20
C VAL A 128 -13.48 3.67 12.95
N ASP A 129 -14.18 4.78 12.81
CA ASP A 129 -14.84 5.14 11.55
C ASP A 129 -13.90 5.97 10.67
N GLN A 130 -13.38 5.35 9.61
CA GLN A 130 -12.47 5.99 8.67
C GLN A 130 -13.11 7.19 7.93
N ASN A 131 -14.44 7.26 7.81
CA ASN A 131 -15.10 8.40 7.16
C ASN A 131 -15.16 9.59 8.09
N LEU A 132 -15.52 9.38 9.36
CA LEU A 132 -15.49 10.43 10.38
C LEU A 132 -14.06 10.90 10.63
N LEU A 133 -13.09 9.99 10.67
CA LEU A 133 -11.68 10.33 10.90
C LEU A 133 -11.14 11.28 9.82
N LYS A 134 -11.48 11.06 8.55
CA LYS A 134 -11.04 11.92 7.43
C LYS A 134 -11.47 13.38 7.58
N GLU A 135 -12.59 13.65 8.24
CA GLU A 135 -13.05 15.03 8.48
C GLU A 135 -12.07 15.82 9.34
N TYR A 136 -11.28 15.14 10.19
CA TYR A 136 -10.25 15.74 11.04
C TYR A 136 -8.88 15.91 10.35
N PHE A 137 -8.72 15.37 9.13
CA PHE A 137 -7.48 15.47 8.36
C PHE A 137 -7.68 16.21 7.02
N PRO A 138 -8.09 17.49 7.01
CA PRO A 138 -8.06 18.31 5.81
C PRO A 138 -6.64 18.38 5.23
N MET A 139 -6.53 18.36 3.89
CA MET A 139 -5.21 18.30 3.21
C MET A 139 -4.28 19.45 3.62
N GLU A 140 -4.82 20.65 3.77
CA GLU A 140 -4.07 21.84 4.20
C GLU A 140 -3.50 21.67 5.61
N VAL A 141 -4.33 21.19 6.55
CA VAL A 141 -3.94 20.95 7.95
C VAL A 141 -2.87 19.86 8.05
N VAL A 142 -3.04 18.77 7.29
CA VAL A 142 -2.07 17.66 7.26
C VAL A 142 -0.74 18.10 6.67
N THR A 143 -0.79 18.85 5.57
CA THR A 143 0.42 19.33 4.90
C THR A 143 1.19 20.28 5.81
N GLN A 144 0.51 21.25 6.43
CA GLN A 144 1.14 22.16 7.38
C GLN A 144 1.72 21.41 8.58
N GLY A 145 0.95 20.51 9.21
CA GLY A 145 1.41 19.74 10.35
C GLY A 145 2.60 18.83 10.02
N LEU A 146 2.62 18.20 8.83
CA LEU A 146 3.74 17.40 8.35
C LEU A 146 4.99 18.26 8.17
N LEU A 147 4.85 19.42 7.51
CA LEU A 147 5.96 20.36 7.32
C LEU A 147 6.54 20.82 8.66
N ASP A 148 5.69 21.18 9.62
CA ASP A 148 6.11 21.63 10.96
C ASP A 148 6.88 20.54 11.72
N ILE A 149 6.40 19.29 11.70
CA ILE A 149 7.10 18.16 12.33
C ILE A 149 8.51 18.00 11.75
N TYR A 150 8.66 18.08 10.43
CA TYR A 150 9.97 17.93 9.79
C TYR A 150 10.88 19.14 9.99
N GLN A 151 10.33 20.36 10.04
CA GLN A 151 11.08 21.57 10.38
C GLN A 151 11.70 21.44 11.77
N ASP A 152 10.93 21.02 12.76
CA ASP A 152 11.39 20.88 14.13
C ASP A 152 12.35 19.69 14.30
N LEU A 153 12.02 18.53 13.73
CA LEU A 153 12.83 17.31 13.86
C LEU A 153 14.21 17.45 13.20
N LEU A 154 14.28 18.13 12.05
CA LEU A 154 15.51 18.24 11.26
C LEU A 154 16.21 19.60 11.41
N GLY A 155 15.62 20.55 12.14
CA GLY A 155 16.17 21.90 12.27
C GLY A 155 16.13 22.69 10.96
N LEU A 156 15.08 22.49 10.15
CA LEU A 156 14.91 23.12 8.84
C LEU A 156 13.82 24.20 8.87
N SER A 157 13.80 25.03 7.83
CA SER A 157 12.73 25.96 7.52
C SER A 157 12.30 25.76 6.08
N PHE A 158 10.99 25.66 5.86
CA PHE A 158 10.39 25.52 4.54
C PHE A 158 9.65 26.80 4.16
N GLN A 159 10.01 27.39 3.02
CA GLN A 159 9.44 28.64 2.53
C GLN A 159 8.79 28.41 1.17
N LEU A 160 7.50 28.72 1.05
CA LEU A 160 6.80 28.67 -0.23
C LEU A 160 7.44 29.66 -1.22
N VAL A 161 7.64 29.20 -2.46
CA VAL A 161 8.17 30.03 -3.54
C VAL A 161 7.00 30.52 -4.39
N ASP A 162 6.63 31.78 -4.21
CA ASP A 162 5.57 32.41 -5.00
C ASP A 162 5.97 32.57 -6.47
N GLY A 163 5.04 32.24 -7.38
CA GLY A 163 5.25 32.41 -8.83
C GLY A 163 6.29 31.47 -9.45
N ALA A 164 6.56 30.33 -8.81
CA ALA A 164 7.45 29.32 -9.36
C ALA A 164 6.96 28.79 -10.73
N GLU A 165 7.90 28.51 -11.63
CA GLU A 165 7.59 27.81 -12.88
C GLU A 165 7.22 26.35 -12.56
N VAL A 166 5.94 26.00 -12.72
CA VAL A 166 5.38 24.68 -12.40
C VAL A 166 4.66 24.07 -13.59
N TRP A 167 4.59 22.74 -13.65
CA TRP A 167 3.90 22.01 -14.72
C TRP A 167 2.38 21.97 -14.57
N HIS A 168 1.85 22.31 -13.40
CA HIS A 168 0.41 22.37 -13.13
C HIS A 168 0.10 23.42 -12.06
N GLN A 169 -1.09 24.02 -12.11
CA GLN A 169 -1.48 25.13 -11.22
C GLN A 169 -1.58 24.72 -9.74
N ASP A 170 -1.91 23.46 -9.47
CA ASP A 170 -2.03 22.91 -8.11
C ASP A 170 -0.68 22.48 -7.51
N VAL A 171 0.42 22.62 -8.26
CA VAL A 171 1.76 22.24 -7.79
C VAL A 171 2.39 23.42 -7.07
N THR A 172 2.92 23.15 -5.87
CA THR A 172 3.61 24.17 -5.06
C THR A 172 5.09 23.84 -4.93
N LEU A 173 5.95 24.86 -4.89
CA LEU A 173 7.40 24.73 -4.71
C LEU A 173 7.81 25.31 -3.35
N TYR A 174 8.61 24.56 -2.59
CA TYR A 174 9.18 24.99 -1.31
C TYR A 174 10.70 25.07 -1.39
N CYS A 175 11.27 26.15 -0.84
CA CYS A 175 12.69 26.30 -0.57
C CYS A 175 13.01 25.84 0.85
N VAL A 176 13.99 24.95 0.98
CA VAL A 176 14.45 24.40 2.24
C VAL A 176 15.71 25.12 2.69
N LYS A 177 15.69 25.67 3.90
CA LYS A 177 16.82 26.33 4.53
C LYS A 177 17.16 25.68 5.86
N ASP A 178 18.45 25.60 6.18
CA ASP A 178 18.90 25.24 7.52
C ASP A 178 18.56 26.37 8.50
N ARG A 179 17.91 26.05 9.62
CA ARG A 179 17.40 27.07 10.56
C ARG A 179 18.53 27.78 11.32
N SER A 180 19.68 27.14 11.48
CA SER A 180 20.82 27.70 12.23
C SER A 180 21.67 28.65 11.40
N SER A 181 21.91 28.29 10.14
CA SER A 181 22.83 28.98 9.23
C SER A 181 22.11 29.78 8.15
N SER A 182 20.80 29.60 8.01
CA SER A 182 19.98 30.15 6.91
C SER A 182 20.44 29.75 5.51
N GLN A 183 21.32 28.75 5.39
CA GLN A 183 21.80 28.26 4.10
C GLN A 183 20.72 27.44 3.39
N VAL A 184 20.62 27.61 2.07
CA VAL A 184 19.71 26.82 1.25
C VAL A 184 20.25 25.40 1.13
N VAL A 185 19.45 24.42 1.56
CA VAL A 185 19.77 22.99 1.47
C VAL A 185 19.24 22.41 0.15
N GLY A 186 18.08 22.89 -0.30
CA GLY A 186 17.45 22.41 -1.52
C GLY A 186 16.05 22.97 -1.74
N GLN A 187 15.33 22.35 -2.67
CA GLN A 187 13.95 22.68 -3.00
C GLN A 187 13.16 21.40 -3.28
N PHE A 188 11.85 21.41 -3.03
CA PHE A 188 10.96 20.31 -3.38
C PHE A 188 9.60 20.81 -3.88
N TYR A 189 8.99 20.04 -4.78
CA TYR A 189 7.64 20.28 -5.29
C TYR A 189 6.63 19.39 -4.55
N LEU A 190 5.42 19.89 -4.33
CA LEU A 190 4.27 19.10 -3.87
C LEU A 190 3.20 19.06 -4.98
N ASP A 191 2.94 17.86 -5.50
CA ASP A 191 1.89 17.54 -6.47
C ASP A 191 0.94 16.51 -5.83
N LEU A 192 -0.09 17.00 -5.14
CA LEU A 192 -0.89 16.19 -4.20
C LEU A 192 -2.19 15.63 -4.81
N TYR A 193 -2.60 16.10 -5.99
CA TYR A 193 -3.93 15.83 -6.54
C TYR A 193 -3.88 14.89 -7.75
N PRO A 194 -4.79 13.89 -7.83
CA PRO A 194 -4.89 13.02 -8.99
C PRO A 194 -5.43 13.79 -10.21
N ARG A 195 -5.10 13.28 -11.41
CA ARG A 195 -5.44 13.86 -12.71
C ARG A 195 -5.77 12.78 -13.74
#